data_AF-A0A497LPV8-F1
#
_entry.id   AF-A0A497LPV8-F1
#
_cell.length_a   1.000
_cell.length_b   1.000
_cell.length_c   1.000
_cell.angle_alpha   90.00
_cell.angle_beta   90.00
_cell.angle_gamma   90.00
#
_symmetry.space_group_name_H-M   'P 1'
#
loop_
_entity.id
_entity.type
_entity.pdbx_description
1 polymer ?
#
loop_
_entity_poly.entity_id
_entity_poly.type
_entity_poly.pdbx_seq_one_letter_code
_entity_poly.pdbx_strand_id
1 'polypeptide(L)'
;MKRTLTIERNQGGVWVSVVFMMDRVVRFEEPIKLEVLQGSTEVDKDALNGKADFCMLNLTSGAVTNVVDAKKVKGELARVKRCLEDLESEVVALDNSIEEALFGD
;
A
#
# COMPACT_ATOMS: atom_id res chain seq x y z
N MET A 1 -15.62 0.06 -1.04
CA MET A 1 -14.23 0.24 -0.55
C MET A 1 -13.84 1.70 -0.66
N LYS A 2 -13.16 2.24 0.35
CA LYS A 2 -12.51 3.57 0.31
C LYS A 2 -11.01 3.40 0.51
N ARG A 3 -10.22 4.30 -0.08
CA ARG A 3 -8.78 4.32 0.11
C ARG A 3 -8.26 5.73 0.32
N THR A 4 -7.21 5.85 1.11
CA THR A 4 -6.50 7.10 1.31
C THR A 4 -5.02 6.85 1.14
N LEU A 5 -4.41 7.54 0.16
CA LEU A 5 -2.96 7.57 -0.04
C LEU A 5 -2.44 8.87 0.55
N THR A 6 -1.46 8.76 1.45
CA THR A 6 -0.72 9.87 2.01
C THR A 6 0.74 9.71 1.62
N ILE A 7 1.32 10.75 1.00
CA ILE A 7 2.73 10.80 0.66
C ILE A 7 3.34 11.97 1.41
N GLU A 8 4.29 11.69 2.31
CA GLU A 8 4.99 12.70 3.09
C GLU A 8 6.45 12.76 2.65
N ARG A 9 6.90 13.95 2.26
CA ARG A 9 8.31 14.21 1.92
C ARG A 9 9.00 14.88 3.10
N ASN A 10 10.12 14.32 3.53
CA ASN A 10 11.01 14.94 4.52
C ASN A 10 12.47 14.87 4.05
N GLN A 11 13.39 15.42 4.85
CA GLN A 11 14.82 15.45 4.50
C GLN A 11 15.44 14.04 4.37
N GLY A 12 14.81 13.00 4.93
CA GLY A 12 15.24 11.61 4.86
C GLY A 12 14.65 10.81 3.69
N GLY A 13 13.80 11.41 2.85
CA GLY A 13 13.17 10.76 1.71
C GLY A 13 11.64 10.91 1.71
N VAL A 14 10.98 9.99 1.02
CA VAL A 14 9.52 9.99 0.89
C VAL A 14 8.92 8.80 1.65
N TRP A 15 7.93 9.08 2.47
CA TRP A 15 7.16 8.08 3.20
C TRP A 15 5.79 7.94 2.53
N VAL A 16 5.41 6.69 2.27
CA VAL A 16 4.12 6.36 1.68
C VAL A 16 3.29 5.64 2.72
N SER A 17 2.10 6.17 3.02
CA SER A 17 1.10 5.48 3.81
C SER A 17 -0.17 5.32 3.00
N VAL A 18 -0.74 4.12 3.03
CA VAL A 18 -2.02 3.81 2.41
C VAL A 18 -2.93 3.17 3.43
N VAL A 19 -4.16 3.66 3.48
CA VAL A 19 -5.26 3.08 4.25
C VAL A 19 -6.28 2.52 3.27
N PHE A 20 -6.57 1.24 3.37
CA PHE A 20 -7.71 0.61 2.70
C PHE A 20 -8.83 0.40 3.73
N MET A 21 -10.04 0.85 3.41
CA MET A 21 -11.25 0.62 4.22
C MET A 21 -12.27 -0.17 3.40
N MET A 22 -12.70 -1.29 3.97
CA MET A 22 -13.64 -2.22 3.36
C MET A 22 -15.01 -2.11 4.00
N ASP A 23 -16.06 -2.25 3.18
CA ASP A 23 -17.45 -2.23 3.67
C ASP A 23 -17.86 -3.57 4.31
N ARG A 24 -17.01 -4.59 4.18
CA ARG A 24 -17.15 -5.93 4.76
C ARG A 24 -15.81 -6.43 5.25
N VAL A 25 -15.83 -7.46 6.10
CA VAL A 25 -14.63 -8.17 6.51
C VAL A 25 -14.03 -8.94 5.34
N VAL A 26 -12.71 -8.86 5.19
CA VAL A 26 -11.93 -9.52 4.14
C VAL A 26 -10.78 -10.30 4.80
N ARG A 27 -10.36 -11.39 4.16
CA ARG A 27 -9.15 -12.14 4.48
C ARG A 27 -8.36 -12.37 3.21
N PHE A 28 -7.02 -12.26 3.29
CA PHE A 28 -6.18 -12.72 2.20
C PHE A 28 -6.14 -14.26 2.19
N GLU A 29 -6.50 -14.85 1.05
CA GLU A 29 -6.45 -16.30 0.86
C GLU A 29 -5.03 -16.85 0.98
N GLU A 30 -4.04 -16.06 0.60
CA GLU A 30 -2.61 -16.39 0.71
C GLU A 30 -1.81 -15.23 1.34
N PRO A 31 -0.71 -15.53 2.04
CA PRO A 31 0.18 -14.51 2.58
C PRO A 31 0.74 -13.59 1.49
N ILE A 32 0.61 -12.27 1.69
CA ILE A 32 1.20 -11.27 0.81
C ILE A 32 2.63 -10.98 1.24
N LYS A 33 3.59 -11.31 0.37
CA LYS A 33 4.99 -10.95 0.58
C LYS A 33 5.25 -9.51 0.14
N LEU A 34 5.55 -8.66 1.12
CA LEU A 34 5.94 -7.27 0.98
C LEU A 34 7.37 -7.08 1.49
N GLU A 35 8.20 -6.37 0.73
CA GLU A 35 9.58 -6.01 1.07
C GLU A 35 9.67 -4.59 1.64
N VAL A 36 8.89 -3.65 1.10
CA VAL A 36 9.00 -2.22 1.44
C VAL A 36 7.78 -1.66 2.15
N LEU A 37 6.59 -2.22 1.92
CA LEU A 37 5.37 -1.90 2.66
C LEU A 37 5.16 -2.87 3.81
N GLN A 38 4.67 -2.35 4.94
CA GLN A 38 4.40 -3.16 6.12
C GLN A 38 3.10 -2.72 6.79
N GLY A 39 2.43 -3.66 7.46
CA GLY A 39 1.29 -3.38 8.30
C GLY A 39 1.68 -2.46 9.46
N SER A 40 0.89 -1.42 9.70
CA SER A 40 1.17 -0.43 10.76
C SER A 40 0.81 -0.94 12.16
N THR A 41 -0.18 -1.83 12.25
CA THR A 41 -0.64 -2.47 13.49
C THR A 41 -0.45 -3.99 13.45
N GLU A 42 -0.55 -4.66 14.60
CA GLU A 42 -0.48 -6.13 14.68
C GLU A 42 -1.57 -6.80 13.84
N VAL A 43 -2.81 -6.27 13.89
CA VAL A 43 -3.94 -6.77 13.08
C VAL A 43 -3.64 -6.68 11.59
N ASP A 44 -3.08 -5.57 11.10
CA ASP A 44 -2.69 -5.42 9.69
C ASP A 44 -1.62 -6.44 9.28
N LYS A 45 -0.62 -6.66 10.15
CA LYS A 45 0.46 -7.63 9.91
C LYS A 45 -0.07 -9.06 9.85
N ASP A 46 -0.97 -9.43 10.75
CA ASP A 46 -1.58 -10.76 10.76
C ASP A 46 -2.51 -10.97 9.56
N ALA A 47 -3.26 -9.93 9.19
CA ALA A 47 -4.08 -9.94 7.98
C ALA A 47 -3.22 -10.24 6.75
N LEU A 48 -2.12 -9.49 6.53
CA LEU A 48 -1.17 -9.70 5.43
C LEU A 48 -0.60 -11.12 5.37
N ASN A 49 -0.51 -11.81 6.51
CA ASN A 49 -0.05 -13.19 6.60
C ASN A 49 -1.18 -14.23 6.42
N GLY A 50 -2.40 -13.81 6.08
CA GLY A 50 -3.57 -14.68 5.94
C GLY A 50 -4.08 -15.25 7.28
N LYS A 51 -3.66 -14.66 8.41
CA LYS A 51 -3.96 -15.17 9.76
C LYS A 51 -5.11 -14.44 10.43
N ALA A 52 -5.47 -13.24 9.96
CA ALA A 52 -6.53 -12.44 10.54
C ALA A 52 -7.48 -11.89 9.47
N ASP A 53 -8.71 -11.68 9.91
CA ASP A 53 -9.73 -10.94 9.21
C ASP A 53 -9.56 -9.44 9.45
N PHE A 54 -9.88 -8.62 8.45
CA PHE A 54 -9.75 -7.17 8.56
C PHE A 54 -10.86 -6.43 7.80
N CYS A 55 -11.21 -5.25 8.30
CA CYS A 55 -12.05 -4.26 7.60
C CYS A 55 -11.26 -2.97 7.27
N MET A 56 -10.09 -2.81 7.86
CA MET A 56 -9.14 -1.74 7.59
C MET A 56 -7.77 -2.36 7.44
N LEU A 57 -7.01 -1.93 6.43
CA LEU A 57 -5.63 -2.33 6.22
C LEU A 57 -4.77 -1.07 6.07
N ASN A 58 -3.92 -0.82 7.06
CA ASN A 58 -3.00 0.30 7.07
C ASN A 58 -1.59 -0.15 6.72
N LEU A 59 -1.08 0.33 5.60
CA LEU A 59 0.26 0.05 5.11
C LEU A 59 1.13 1.31 5.18
N THR A 60 2.36 1.15 5.62
CA THR A 60 3.37 2.20 5.62
C THR A 60 4.66 1.69 5.01
N SER A 61 5.33 2.52 4.23
CA SER A 61 6.67 2.23 3.73
C SER A 61 7.74 2.72 4.70
N GLY A 62 8.96 2.16 4.60
CA GLY A 62 10.15 2.88 5.04
C GLY A 62 10.42 4.12 4.17
N ALA A 63 11.51 4.85 4.47
CA ALA A 63 11.93 6.00 3.69
C ALA A 63 12.34 5.58 2.26
N VAL A 64 11.58 6.02 1.26
CA VAL A 64 11.86 5.84 -0.17
C VAL A 64 12.81 6.94 -0.61
N THR A 65 14.02 6.57 -1.00
CA THR A 65 15.10 7.52 -1.35
C THR A 65 15.53 7.44 -2.81
N ASN A 66 15.06 6.44 -3.55
CA ASN A 66 15.47 6.18 -4.92
C ASN A 66 14.33 5.58 -5.76
N VAL A 67 14.53 5.60 -7.08
CA VAL A 67 13.54 5.14 -8.08
C VAL A 67 13.25 3.64 -7.97
N VAL A 68 14.21 2.83 -7.51
CA VAL A 68 14.02 1.38 -7.38
C VAL A 68 13.02 1.08 -6.28
N ASP A 69 13.17 1.70 -5.11
CA ASP A 69 12.25 1.54 -3.98
C ASP A 69 10.86 2.08 -4.31
N ALA A 70 10.77 3.19 -5.04
CA ALA A 70 9.50 3.72 -5.54
C ALA A 70 8.75 2.71 -6.42
N LYS A 71 9.46 2.06 -7.36
CA LYS A 71 8.90 1.00 -8.21
C LYS A 71 8.47 -0.22 -7.39
N LYS A 72 9.19 -0.57 -6.33
CA LYS A 72 8.81 -1.65 -5.41
C LYS A 72 7.51 -1.33 -4.67
N VAL A 73 7.39 -0.13 -4.08
CA VAL A 73 6.18 0.33 -3.39
C VAL A 73 4.97 0.21 -4.32
N LYS A 74 5.10 0.71 -5.56
CA LYS A 74 4.08 0.61 -6.60
C LYS A 74 3.69 -0.85 -6.92
N GLY A 75 4.67 -1.73 -7.13
CA GLY A 75 4.43 -3.14 -7.39
C GLY A 75 3.75 -3.88 -6.23
N GLU A 76 4.08 -3.52 -5.00
CA GLU A 76 3.49 -4.07 -3.78
C GLU A 76 2.06 -3.61 -3.55
N LEU A 77 1.76 -2.32 -3.75
CA LEU A 77 0.39 -1.81 -3.72
C LEU A 77 -0.47 -2.52 -4.75
N ALA A 78 0.03 -2.77 -5.96
CA ALA A 78 -0.69 -3.52 -6.99
C ALA A 78 -0.96 -4.99 -6.59
N ARG A 79 -0.08 -5.63 -5.80
CA ARG A 79 -0.32 -6.98 -5.26
C ARG A 79 -1.43 -6.98 -4.21
N VAL A 80 -1.32 -6.15 -3.18
CA VAL A 80 -2.34 -6.00 -2.12
C VAL A 80 -3.70 -5.74 -2.73
N LYS A 81 -3.73 -4.82 -3.67
CA LYS A 81 -4.91 -4.43 -4.43
C LYS A 81 -5.56 -5.56 -5.24
N ARG A 82 -4.78 -6.39 -5.93
CA ARG A 82 -5.31 -7.56 -6.67
C ARG A 82 -5.98 -8.56 -5.73
N CYS A 83 -5.41 -8.77 -4.55
CA CYS A 83 -6.00 -9.64 -3.54
C CYS A 83 -7.30 -9.08 -2.92
N LEU A 84 -7.62 -7.80 -3.18
CA LEU A 84 -8.85 -7.13 -2.73
C LEU A 84 -9.91 -7.01 -3.85
N GLU A 85 -9.65 -7.67 -4.98
CA GLU A 85 -10.58 -8.04 -6.06
C GLU A 85 -11.32 -6.98 -6.91
N ASP A 86 -11.13 -5.66 -6.80
CA ASP A 86 -12.02 -4.78 -7.61
C ASP A 86 -11.46 -3.46 -8.12
N LEU A 87 -10.41 -3.50 -8.95
CA LEU A 87 -9.49 -2.36 -8.90
C LEU A 87 -8.62 -2.08 -10.15
N GLU A 88 -9.10 -2.28 -11.38
CA GLU A 88 -8.33 -1.88 -12.59
C GLU A 88 -8.23 -0.36 -12.82
N SER A 89 -9.34 0.40 -12.70
CA SER A 89 -9.40 1.85 -13.05
C SER A 89 -8.50 2.76 -12.22
N GLU A 90 -7.99 2.24 -11.11
CA GLU A 90 -7.55 3.02 -9.98
C GLU A 90 -6.05 2.83 -9.70
N VAL A 91 -5.38 1.93 -10.45
CA VAL A 91 -3.91 1.68 -10.38
C VAL A 91 -3.21 2.82 -11.08
N VAL A 92 -3.74 3.22 -12.24
CA VAL A 92 -3.23 4.33 -13.06
C VAL A 92 -3.22 5.62 -12.25
N ALA A 93 -4.28 5.91 -11.48
CA ALA A 93 -4.32 7.12 -10.65
C ALA A 93 -3.28 7.10 -9.52
N LEU A 94 -3.08 5.95 -8.87
CA LEU A 94 -2.10 5.80 -7.78
C LEU A 94 -0.67 5.88 -8.30
N ASP A 95 -0.42 5.25 -9.46
CA ASP A 95 0.84 5.31 -10.18
C ASP A 95 1.18 6.75 -10.56
N ASN A 96 0.23 7.48 -11.14
CA ASN A 96 0.43 8.87 -11.52
C ASN A 96 0.67 9.75 -10.29
N SER A 97 -0.06 9.55 -9.18
CA SER A 97 0.14 10.33 -7.95
C SER A 97 1.49 10.03 -7.27
N ILE A 98 1.98 8.79 -7.33
CA ILE A 98 3.31 8.43 -6.81
C ILE A 98 4.40 9.01 -7.73
N GLU A 99 4.24 8.92 -9.05
CA GLU A 99 5.19 9.48 -10.01
C GLU A 99 5.25 11.02 -9.92
N GLU A 100 4.11 11.70 -9.78
CA GLU A 100 4.05 13.14 -9.57
C GLU A 100 4.65 13.53 -8.20
N ALA A 101 4.36 12.81 -7.12
CA ALA A 101 4.90 13.15 -5.81
C ALA A 101 6.41 12.88 -5.66
N LEU A 102 6.97 11.95 -6.45
CA LEU A 102 8.38 11.59 -6.42
C LEU A 102 9.21 12.31 -7.49
N PHE A 103 8.61 12.64 -8.63
CA PHE A 103 9.32 13.09 -9.84
C PHE A 103 8.64 14.26 -10.55
N GLY A 104 7.46 14.71 -10.13
CA GLY A 104 6.86 15.96 -10.58
C GLY A 104 7.59 17.13 -9.93
N ASP A 105 8.00 18.09 -10.76
CA ASP A 105 8.90 19.22 -10.46
C ASP A 105 8.85 19.81 -9.03
#